data_AF-A0A935WHR5-F1
#
_entry.id   AF-A0A935WHR5-F1
#
_cell.length_a   1.000
_cell.length_b   1.000
_cell.length_c   1.000
_cell.angle_alpha   90.00
_cell.angle_beta   90.00
_cell.angle_gamma   90.00
#
_symmetry.space_group_name_H-M   'P 1'
#
loop_
_entity.id
_entity.type
_entity.pdbx_description
1 polymer ?
#
loop_
_entity_poly.entity_id
_entity_poly.type
_entity_poly.pdbx_seq_one_letter_code
_entity_poly.pdbx_strand_id
1 'polypeptide(L)'
;MRGSAHKIASEVSEFLRSPIAEKPFVRSGASTILNPEATPPTWLSLALVASMPALQRERAAFTERLGHYLSLPTPKKAWALAIGKKKLKPTHILLGDPIECDAKGTPKDLPLALHFLEMMARIGALRGRRRSSSCSTGCRRTWTRPASGTRRGSAGSPRPRARRATTASRWSSRPRPRSGSRWT
;
A
#
# COMPACT_ATOMS: atom_id res chain seq x y z
N MET A 1 1.59 5.82 -31.56
CA MET A 1 1.66 5.31 -30.16
C MET A 1 0.66 5.98 -29.22
N ARG A 2 0.56 7.31 -29.17
CA ARG A 2 -0.34 8.02 -28.24
C ARG A 2 -1.84 7.63 -28.36
N GLY A 3 -2.38 7.55 -29.58
CA GLY A 3 -3.77 7.12 -29.78
C GLY A 3 -4.06 5.73 -29.22
N SER A 4 -3.16 4.77 -29.47
CA SER A 4 -3.27 3.40 -28.92
C SER A 4 -3.16 3.37 -27.39
N ALA A 5 -2.28 4.21 -26.82
CA ALA A 5 -2.16 4.36 -25.37
C ALA A 5 -3.48 4.84 -24.73
N HIS A 6 -4.16 5.79 -25.36
CA HIS A 6 -5.49 6.23 -24.90
C HIS A 6 -6.55 5.14 -25.05
N LYS A 7 -6.52 4.33 -26.11
CA LYS A 7 -7.45 3.20 -26.29
C LYS A 7 -7.29 2.17 -25.17
N ILE A 8 -6.05 1.71 -24.93
CA ILE A 8 -5.74 0.75 -23.86
C ILE A 8 -6.15 1.33 -22.49
N ALA A 9 -5.82 2.60 -22.22
CA ALA A 9 -6.20 3.24 -20.97
C ALA A 9 -7.73 3.40 -20.82
N SER A 10 -8.47 3.56 -21.92
CA SER A 10 -9.94 3.59 -21.90
C SER A 10 -10.52 2.22 -21.57
N GLU A 11 -10.05 1.15 -22.20
CA GLU A 11 -10.51 -0.23 -21.93
C GLU A 11 -10.25 -0.62 -20.48
N VAL A 12 -9.02 -0.40 -19.98
CA VAL A 12 -8.71 -0.67 -18.56
C VAL A 12 -9.53 0.23 -17.64
N SER A 13 -9.77 1.49 -18.01
CA SER A 13 -10.61 2.38 -17.21
C SER A 13 -12.06 1.93 -17.17
N GLU A 14 -12.58 1.32 -18.24
CA GLU A 14 -13.94 0.78 -18.29
C GLU A 14 -14.05 -0.43 -17.37
N PHE A 15 -13.09 -1.35 -17.44
CA PHE A 15 -12.99 -2.47 -16.50
C PHE A 15 -12.96 -2.00 -15.05
N LEU A 16 -12.09 -1.03 -14.70
CA LEU A 16 -11.97 -0.52 -13.32
C LEU A 16 -13.24 0.17 -12.79
N ARG A 17 -14.15 0.60 -13.67
CA ARG A 17 -15.45 1.19 -13.29
C ARG A 17 -16.55 0.14 -13.22
N SER A 18 -16.38 -0.97 -13.92
CA SER A 18 -17.37 -2.04 -13.97
C SER A 18 -17.44 -2.79 -12.63
N PRO A 19 -18.61 -3.37 -12.28
CA PRO A 19 -18.72 -4.25 -11.12
C PRO A 19 -17.88 -5.53 -11.26
N ILE A 20 -17.40 -5.83 -12.48
CA ILE A 20 -16.54 -6.98 -12.78
C ILE A 20 -15.15 -6.81 -12.13
N ALA A 21 -14.72 -5.57 -11.84
CA ALA A 21 -13.44 -5.33 -11.17
C ALA A 21 -13.36 -5.96 -9.77
N GLU A 22 -14.47 -5.97 -9.02
CA GLU A 22 -14.51 -6.53 -7.67
C GLU A 22 -14.51 -8.06 -7.69
N LYS A 23 -15.26 -8.65 -8.63
CA LYS A 23 -15.37 -10.10 -8.79
C LYS A 23 -15.12 -10.50 -10.25
N PRO A 24 -13.85 -10.56 -10.68
CA PRO A 24 -13.49 -10.81 -12.08
C PRO A 24 -13.65 -12.26 -12.51
N PHE A 25 -14.13 -13.14 -11.62
CA PHE A 25 -14.16 -14.58 -11.82
C PHE A 25 -15.58 -15.11 -12.03
N VAL A 26 -15.72 -15.91 -13.07
CA VAL A 26 -16.94 -16.66 -13.38
C VAL A 26 -16.64 -18.15 -13.28
N ARG A 27 -17.56 -18.92 -12.70
CA ARG A 27 -17.44 -20.37 -12.61
C ARG A 27 -17.92 -20.98 -13.93
N SER A 28 -17.06 -21.75 -14.59
CA SER A 28 -17.42 -22.45 -15.83
C SER A 28 -16.97 -23.90 -15.74
N GLY A 29 -17.95 -24.78 -15.51
CA GLY A 29 -17.75 -26.19 -15.18
C GLY A 29 -16.93 -26.38 -13.90
N ALA A 30 -15.86 -27.18 -14.00
CA ALA A 30 -14.96 -27.50 -12.89
C ALA A 30 -13.90 -26.42 -12.59
N SER A 31 -13.74 -25.41 -13.45
CA SER A 31 -12.67 -24.40 -13.32
C SER A 31 -13.21 -22.99 -13.11
N THR A 32 -12.46 -22.17 -12.38
CA THR A 32 -12.70 -20.72 -12.28
C THR A 32 -12.05 -20.03 -13.46
N ILE A 33 -12.83 -19.27 -14.24
CA ILE A 33 -12.37 -18.59 -15.45
C ILE A 33 -12.47 -17.08 -15.23
N LEU A 34 -11.53 -16.32 -15.80
CA LEU A 34 -11.65 -14.87 -15.89
C LEU A 34 -12.83 -14.51 -16.81
N ASN A 35 -13.66 -13.53 -16.42
CA ASN A 35 -14.75 -13.06 -17.27
C ASN A 35 -14.18 -12.61 -18.64
N PRO A 36 -14.73 -13.08 -19.79
CA PRO A 36 -14.24 -12.71 -21.12
C PRO A 36 -14.34 -11.21 -21.42
N GLU A 37 -15.28 -10.50 -20.78
CA GLU A 37 -15.44 -9.04 -20.93
C GLU A 37 -14.48 -8.25 -20.01
N ALA A 38 -13.78 -8.92 -19.10
CA ALA A 38 -12.83 -8.26 -18.22
C ALA A 38 -11.53 -7.95 -18.96
N THR A 39 -11.16 -6.67 -18.99
CA THR A 39 -9.87 -6.16 -19.49
C THR A 39 -9.00 -5.67 -18.33
N PRO A 40 -8.50 -6.57 -17.46
CA PRO A 40 -7.68 -6.18 -16.33
C PRO A 40 -6.34 -5.57 -16.78
N PRO A 41 -5.73 -4.71 -15.93
CA PRO A 41 -4.40 -4.18 -16.21
C PRO A 41 -3.37 -5.32 -16.29
N THR A 42 -2.40 -5.16 -17.18
CA THR A 42 -1.22 -6.02 -17.35
C THR A 42 0.06 -5.27 -16.99
N TRP A 43 1.16 -5.98 -16.76
CA TRP A 43 2.49 -5.36 -16.58
C TRP A 43 2.84 -4.36 -17.69
N LEU A 44 2.52 -4.69 -18.94
CA LEU A 44 2.79 -3.83 -20.09
C LEU A 44 1.92 -2.58 -20.09
N SER A 45 0.64 -2.69 -19.69
CA SER A 45 -0.23 -1.52 -19.55
C SER A 45 0.27 -0.57 -18.44
N LEU A 46 0.79 -1.10 -17.33
CA LEU A 46 1.43 -0.29 -16.31
C LEU A 46 2.70 0.36 -16.83
N ALA A 47 3.59 -0.41 -17.47
CA ALA A 47 4.82 0.07 -18.12
C ALA A 47 4.54 1.30 -19.00
N LEU A 48 3.52 1.17 -19.84
CA LEU A 48 3.05 2.22 -20.74
C LEU A 48 2.60 3.47 -19.97
N VAL A 49 1.71 3.33 -18.99
CA VAL A 49 1.20 4.49 -18.22
C VAL A 49 2.31 5.17 -17.43
N ALA A 50 3.24 4.41 -16.83
CA ALA A 50 4.36 4.98 -16.09
C ALA A 50 5.38 5.70 -16.98
N SER A 51 5.57 5.23 -18.22
CA SER A 51 6.48 5.85 -19.18
C SER A 51 5.92 7.12 -19.83
N MET A 52 4.61 7.38 -19.71
CA MET A 52 3.91 8.48 -20.37
C MET A 52 3.29 9.46 -19.37
N PRO A 53 4.06 10.40 -18.80
CA PRO A 53 3.54 11.35 -17.80
C PRO A 53 2.45 12.29 -18.34
N ALA A 54 2.44 12.58 -19.64
CA ALA A 54 1.37 13.37 -20.27
C ALA A 54 0.00 12.65 -20.16
N LEU A 55 -0.02 11.33 -20.38
CA LEU A 55 -1.23 10.51 -20.25
C LEU A 55 -1.77 10.51 -18.81
N GLN A 56 -0.86 10.51 -17.83
CA GLN A 56 -1.23 10.57 -16.42
C GLN A 56 -1.92 11.89 -16.07
N ARG A 57 -1.40 13.02 -16.58
CA ARG A 57 -2.00 14.36 -16.36
C ARG A 57 -3.38 14.47 -16.98
N GLU A 58 -3.55 13.96 -18.18
CA GLU A 58 -4.83 13.98 -18.90
C GLU A 58 -5.87 13.04 -18.27
N ARG A 59 -5.44 12.01 -17.54
CA ARG A 59 -6.30 10.99 -16.96
C ARG A 59 -5.99 10.73 -15.47
N ALA A 60 -5.91 11.80 -14.68
CA ALA A 60 -5.60 11.70 -13.26
C ALA A 60 -6.58 10.78 -12.48
N ALA A 61 -7.88 10.89 -12.77
CA ALA A 61 -8.90 10.04 -12.16
C ALA A 61 -8.77 8.55 -12.53
N PHE A 62 -8.10 8.22 -13.63
CA PHE A 62 -7.79 6.83 -13.99
C PHE A 62 -6.59 6.32 -13.17
N THR A 63 -5.53 7.11 -13.05
CA THR A 63 -4.32 6.72 -12.28
C THR A 63 -4.63 6.51 -10.80
N GLU A 64 -5.55 7.29 -10.22
CA GLU A 64 -6.01 7.10 -8.84
C GLU A 64 -6.75 5.76 -8.66
N ARG A 65 -7.71 5.47 -9.52
CA ARG A 65 -8.47 4.20 -9.50
C ARG A 65 -7.58 3.00 -9.75
N LEU A 66 -6.65 3.11 -10.68
CA LEU A 66 -5.66 2.09 -10.97
C LEU A 66 -4.77 1.84 -9.73
N GLY A 67 -4.30 2.90 -9.09
CA GLY A 67 -3.52 2.81 -7.85
C GLY A 67 -4.30 2.13 -6.72
N HIS A 68 -5.59 2.43 -6.59
CA HIS A 68 -6.48 1.78 -5.63
C HIS A 68 -6.65 0.28 -5.95
N TYR A 69 -6.94 -0.08 -7.20
CA TYR A 69 -7.11 -1.47 -7.63
C TYR A 69 -5.87 -2.33 -7.37
N LEU A 70 -4.68 -1.81 -7.70
CA LEU A 70 -3.39 -2.48 -7.46
C LEU A 70 -3.01 -2.57 -5.98
N SER A 71 -3.71 -1.86 -5.10
CA SER A 71 -3.51 -1.98 -3.65
C SER A 71 -4.27 -3.15 -3.02
N LEU A 72 -5.25 -3.71 -3.73
CA LEU A 72 -6.03 -4.86 -3.31
C LEU A 72 -5.16 -6.13 -3.30
N PRO A 73 -5.37 -7.06 -2.37
CA PRO A 73 -4.62 -8.31 -2.34
C PRO A 73 -4.97 -9.18 -3.55
N THR A 74 -3.96 -9.81 -4.16
CA THR A 74 -4.20 -10.75 -5.26
C THR A 74 -5.04 -11.95 -4.82
N PRO A 75 -6.03 -12.36 -5.62
CA PRO A 75 -6.88 -13.50 -5.30
C PRO A 75 -6.07 -14.80 -5.28
N LYS A 76 -6.16 -15.53 -4.17
CA LYS A 76 -5.43 -16.81 -3.96
C LYS A 76 -6.03 -17.99 -4.72
N LYS A 77 -7.20 -17.83 -5.33
CA LYS A 77 -7.89 -18.91 -6.05
C LYS A 77 -7.22 -19.12 -7.39
N ALA A 78 -6.96 -20.37 -7.77
CA ALA A 78 -6.45 -20.68 -9.10
C ALA A 78 -7.51 -20.35 -10.16
N TRP A 79 -7.10 -19.63 -11.20
CA TRP A 79 -7.97 -19.20 -12.29
C TRP A 79 -7.25 -19.36 -13.64
N ALA A 80 -8.04 -19.46 -14.70
CA ALA A 80 -7.55 -19.56 -16.07
C ALA A 80 -8.28 -18.56 -16.98
N LEU A 81 -7.63 -18.17 -18.07
CA LEU A 81 -8.25 -17.43 -19.16
C LEU A 81 -8.78 -18.43 -20.18
N ALA A 82 -10.06 -18.35 -20.52
CA ALA A 82 -10.62 -19.13 -21.62
C ALA A 82 -10.44 -18.37 -22.93
N ILE A 83 -9.66 -18.94 -23.85
CA ILE A 83 -9.51 -18.44 -25.21
C ILE A 83 -10.11 -19.50 -26.13
N GLY A 84 -11.38 -19.30 -26.52
CA GLY A 84 -12.15 -20.28 -27.26
C GLY A 84 -12.21 -21.62 -26.51
N LYS A 85 -11.62 -22.67 -27.10
CA LYS A 85 -11.61 -24.04 -26.53
C LYS A 85 -10.45 -24.29 -25.55
N LYS A 86 -9.45 -23.40 -25.49
CA LYS A 86 -8.24 -23.58 -24.68
C LYS A 86 -8.31 -22.76 -23.40
N LYS A 87 -7.82 -23.35 -22.30
CA LYS A 87 -7.65 -22.66 -21.01
C LYS A 87 -6.17 -22.39 -20.79
N LEU A 88 -5.80 -21.13 -20.63
CA LEU A 88 -4.42 -20.69 -20.42
C LEU A 88 -4.27 -20.06 -19.04
N LYS A 89 -3.13 -20.30 -18.39
CA LYS A 89 -2.75 -19.57 -17.17
C LYS A 89 -1.99 -18.31 -17.61
N PRO A 90 -2.55 -17.11 -17.45
CA PRO A 90 -1.89 -15.90 -17.92
C PRO A 90 -0.78 -15.48 -16.95
N THR A 91 0.36 -15.07 -17.51
CA THR A 91 1.56 -14.65 -16.74
C THR A 91 1.58 -13.15 -16.46
N HIS A 92 1.00 -12.34 -17.35
CA HIS A 92 1.21 -10.89 -17.35
C HIS A 92 0.05 -10.06 -16.77
N ILE A 93 -1.04 -10.71 -16.40
CA ILE A 93 -2.26 -10.05 -15.90
C ILE A 93 -2.11 -9.74 -14.41
N LEU A 94 -2.49 -8.53 -14.03
CA LEU A 94 -2.43 -8.04 -12.66
C LEU A 94 -3.85 -7.94 -12.09
N LEU A 95 -4.15 -8.81 -11.13
CA LEU A 95 -5.37 -8.79 -10.34
C LEU A 95 -5.02 -8.35 -8.91
N GLY A 96 -4.63 -7.09 -8.73
CA GLY A 96 -4.19 -6.54 -7.43
C GLY A 96 -2.67 -6.52 -7.23
N ASP A 97 -2.23 -6.62 -5.98
CA ASP A 97 -0.83 -6.55 -5.53
C ASP A 97 -0.08 -7.87 -5.81
N PRO A 98 0.85 -7.89 -6.80
CA PRO A 98 1.58 -9.09 -7.17
C PRO A 98 2.68 -9.46 -6.16
N ILE A 99 2.96 -8.61 -5.17
CA ILE A 99 4.06 -8.87 -4.22
C ILE A 99 3.63 -9.92 -3.20
N GLU A 100 4.18 -11.12 -3.34
CA GLU A 100 4.13 -12.15 -2.32
C GLU A 100 5.22 -11.94 -1.26
N CYS A 101 4.84 -12.08 0.01
CA CYS A 101 5.77 -11.90 1.12
C CYS A 101 5.75 -13.09 2.06
N ASP A 102 6.92 -13.35 2.62
CA ASP A 102 7.13 -14.36 3.66
C ASP A 102 6.49 -13.92 5.00
N ALA A 103 6.39 -14.83 5.96
CA ALA A 103 5.87 -14.58 7.32
C ALA A 103 6.57 -13.39 8.01
N LYS A 104 7.83 -13.12 7.67
CA LYS A 104 8.63 -12.00 8.19
C LYS A 104 8.37 -10.66 7.47
N GLY A 105 7.47 -10.65 6.48
CA GLY A 105 7.12 -9.46 5.69
C GLY A 105 8.20 -9.04 4.69
N THR A 106 9.11 -9.94 4.34
CA THR A 106 10.10 -9.74 3.26
C THR A 106 9.51 -10.24 1.94
N PRO A 107 9.64 -9.51 0.82
CA PRO A 107 9.18 -10.00 -0.47
C PRO A 107 9.96 -11.25 -0.88
N LYS A 108 9.28 -12.24 -1.45
CA LYS A 108 9.94 -13.46 -1.96
C LYS A 108 10.88 -13.12 -3.13
N ASP A 109 10.40 -12.27 -4.04
CA ASP A 109 11.14 -11.84 -5.22
C ASP A 109 11.46 -10.34 -5.15
N LEU A 110 12.65 -10.02 -4.67
CA LEU A 110 13.13 -8.64 -4.56
C LEU A 110 13.10 -7.85 -5.88
N PRO A 111 13.59 -8.37 -7.03
CA PRO A 111 13.57 -7.59 -8.28
C PRO A 111 12.16 -7.33 -8.78
N LEU A 112 11.24 -8.29 -8.64
CA LEU A 112 9.83 -8.12 -9.01
C LEU A 112 9.15 -7.06 -8.14
N ALA A 113 9.40 -7.11 -6.83
CA ALA A 113 8.85 -6.15 -5.89
C ALA A 113 9.35 -4.72 -6.17
N LEU A 114 10.65 -4.57 -6.45
CA LEU A 114 11.25 -3.28 -6.79
C LEU A 114 10.72 -2.74 -8.11
N HIS A 115 10.61 -3.58 -9.14
CA HIS A 115 10.04 -3.18 -10.41
C HIS A 115 8.59 -2.70 -10.23
N PHE A 116 7.77 -3.43 -9.49
CA PHE A 116 6.40 -3.00 -9.19
C PHE A 116 6.33 -1.69 -8.42
N LEU A 117 7.17 -1.52 -7.39
CA LEU A 117 7.19 -0.29 -6.59
C LEU A 117 7.63 0.93 -7.40
N GLU A 118 8.62 0.76 -8.27
CA GLU A 118 9.06 1.81 -9.21
C GLU A 118 7.91 2.21 -10.14
N MET A 119 7.20 1.22 -10.68
CA MET A 119 6.03 1.44 -11.52
C MET A 119 4.91 2.18 -10.78
N MET A 120 4.62 1.80 -9.54
CA MET A 120 3.65 2.47 -8.68
C MET A 120 4.08 3.89 -8.28
N ALA A 121 5.38 4.12 -8.10
CA ALA A 121 5.96 5.43 -7.80
C ALA A 121 5.75 6.39 -8.97
N ARG A 122 6.06 5.94 -10.19
CA ARG A 122 5.94 6.73 -11.42
C ARG A 122 4.51 7.17 -11.75
N ILE A 123 3.51 6.36 -11.41
CA ILE A 123 2.09 6.72 -11.61
C ILE A 123 1.50 7.51 -10.42
N GLY A 124 2.30 7.81 -9.40
CA GLY A 124 1.86 8.57 -8.22
C GLY A 124 1.02 7.79 -7.19
N ALA A 125 0.85 6.48 -7.36
CA ALA A 125 -0.07 5.66 -6.56
C ALA A 125 0.47 5.28 -5.16
N LEU A 126 1.74 5.57 -4.84
CA LEU A 126 2.33 5.22 -3.54
C LEU A 126 1.85 6.11 -2.37
N ARG A 127 1.42 7.35 -2.64
CA ARG A 127 1.09 8.34 -1.60
C ARG A 127 -0.23 8.06 -0.86
N GLY A 128 -1.17 7.33 -1.47
CA GLY A 128 -2.49 7.02 -0.90
C GLY A 128 -2.70 5.56 -0.45
N ARG A 129 -1.65 4.72 -0.47
CA ARG A 129 -1.80 3.28 -0.28
C ARG A 129 -2.07 2.92 1.19
N ARG A 130 -3.35 2.68 1.56
CA ARG A 130 -3.70 1.80 2.70
C ARG A 130 -3.34 0.38 2.28
N ARG A 131 -2.13 -0.06 2.61
CA ARG A 131 -1.60 -1.36 2.19
C ARG A 131 -2.41 -2.48 2.86
N SER A 132 -3.20 -3.19 2.07
CA SER A 132 -4.13 -4.23 2.54
C SER A 132 -3.47 -5.60 2.80
N SER A 133 -2.22 -5.81 2.37
CA SER A 133 -1.51 -7.09 2.53
C SER A 133 -0.54 -7.07 3.73
N SER A 134 -0.46 -8.19 4.45
CA SER A 134 0.41 -8.44 5.63
C SER A 134 1.89 -8.15 5.39
N CYS A 135 2.32 -8.14 4.12
CA CYS A 135 3.67 -7.76 3.73
C CYS A 135 4.08 -6.34 4.18
N SER A 136 3.11 -5.44 4.32
CA SER A 136 3.37 -4.02 4.47
C SER A 136 3.92 -3.60 5.85
N THR A 137 3.64 -4.35 6.90
CA THR A 137 4.12 -4.05 8.26
C THR A 137 5.61 -4.39 8.43
N GLY A 138 6.08 -5.46 7.79
CA GLY A 138 7.50 -5.87 7.84
C GLY A 138 8.37 -5.07 6.88
N CYS A 139 7.92 -4.88 5.64
CA CYS A 139 8.71 -4.24 4.60
C CYS A 139 8.93 -2.73 4.85
N ARG A 140 8.02 -2.02 5.54
CA ARG A 140 8.28 -0.62 5.91
C ARG A 140 9.43 -0.50 6.92
N ARG A 141 9.60 -1.47 7.85
CA ARG A 141 10.67 -1.44 8.87
C ARG A 141 12.06 -1.67 8.29
N THR A 142 12.17 -2.43 7.22
CA THR A 142 13.46 -2.74 6.57
C THR A 142 13.92 -1.61 5.65
N TRP A 143 13.00 -0.94 4.95
CA TRP A 143 13.36 0.11 3.99
C TRP A 143 13.52 1.51 4.58
N THR A 144 12.91 1.82 5.75
CA THR A 144 13.12 3.11 6.43
C THR A 144 14.22 3.08 7.49
N ARG A 145 14.92 1.96 7.69
CA ARG A 145 16.13 1.94 8.51
C ARG A 145 17.32 2.35 7.63
N PRO A 146 17.92 3.55 7.84
CA PRO A 146 19.22 3.80 7.25
C PRO A 146 20.18 2.71 7.78
N ALA A 147 20.90 2.06 6.87
CA ALA A 147 21.99 1.18 7.20
C ALA A 147 23.12 2.03 7.81
N SER A 148 23.03 2.34 9.10
CA SER A 148 24.12 2.90 9.89
C SER A 148 24.17 2.16 11.22
N GLY A 149 24.88 1.03 11.18
CA GLY A 149 25.43 0.44 12.38
C GLY A 149 26.60 1.29 12.85
N THR A 150 26.34 2.20 13.78
CA THR A 150 27.37 2.65 14.72
C THR A 150 26.75 2.58 16.11
N ARG A 151 27.14 1.55 16.86
CA ARG A 151 26.74 1.33 18.25
C ARG A 151 27.13 2.56 19.08
N ARG A 152 26.19 3.08 19.87
CA ARG A 152 26.48 3.93 21.03
C ARG A 152 27.43 3.15 21.94
N GLY A 153 28.70 3.56 21.95
CA GLY A 153 29.59 3.35 23.07
C GLY A 153 29.12 4.21 24.23
N SER A 154 28.86 3.56 25.36
CA SER A 154 28.65 4.17 26.66
C SER A 154 29.91 4.90 27.13
N ALA A 155 29.84 6.22 27.32
CA ALA A 155 30.76 6.95 28.18
C ALA A 155 30.14 8.28 28.62
N GLY A 156 30.02 8.47 29.94
CA GLY A 156 30.01 9.78 30.58
C GLY A 156 28.68 10.50 30.71
N SER A 157 27.87 10.12 31.72
CA SER A 157 26.87 11.01 32.30
C SER A 157 27.55 12.22 32.95
N PRO A 158 27.16 13.48 32.66
CA PRO A 158 27.51 14.60 33.52
C PRO A 158 26.56 14.60 34.72
N ARG A 159 27.11 14.39 35.91
CA ARG A 159 26.41 14.57 37.19
C ARG A 159 25.79 15.98 37.28
N PRO A 160 24.56 16.14 37.81
CA PRO A 160 24.04 17.47 38.15
C PRO A 160 24.78 18.00 39.38
N ARG A 161 25.47 19.14 39.22
CA ARG A 161 26.14 19.84 40.32
C ARG A 161 25.08 20.58 41.14
N ALA A 162 24.94 20.19 42.40
CA ALA A 162 24.18 20.91 43.40
C ALA A 162 24.77 22.31 43.65
N ARG A 163 23.90 23.32 43.78
CA ARG A 163 24.18 24.52 44.58
C ARG A 163 22.91 24.97 45.32
N ARG A 164 23.01 24.92 46.65
CA ARG A 164 22.14 25.54 47.69
C ARG A 164 21.97 27.04 47.40
N ALA A 165 20.77 27.64 47.46
CA ALA A 165 19.87 27.95 48.59
C ALA A 165 20.29 29.20 49.40
N THR A 166 19.47 30.27 49.27
CA THR A 166 19.19 31.41 50.21
C THR A 166 18.36 32.44 49.42
N THR A 167 17.28 33.11 49.86
CA THR A 167 16.57 33.23 51.14
C THR A 167 15.21 33.94 50.89
N ALA A 168 14.21 33.66 51.74
CA ALA A 168 13.12 34.53 52.22
C ALA A 168 12.15 35.17 51.19
N SER A 169 10.85 35.34 51.40
CA SER A 169 9.84 35.14 52.46
C SER A 169 8.49 35.32 51.73
N ARG A 170 7.32 34.83 52.15
CA ARG A 170 6.55 35.26 53.32
C ARG A 170 5.18 34.56 53.24
N TRP A 171 4.65 34.24 54.42
CA TRP A 171 3.34 33.66 54.76
C TRP A 171 2.14 34.14 53.92
N SER A 172 1.08 33.36 53.69
CA SER A 172 0.09 33.03 54.74
C SER A 172 -0.91 31.91 54.38
N SER A 173 -1.03 30.94 55.30
CA SER A 173 -2.23 30.25 55.83
C SER A 173 -3.43 29.81 54.95
N ARG A 174 -3.61 28.46 54.96
CA ARG A 174 -4.82 27.59 54.84
C ARG A 174 -6.07 28.12 55.60
N PRO A 175 -7.32 27.58 55.44
CA PRO A 175 -7.66 26.15 55.24
C PRO A 175 -8.89 25.76 54.38
N ARG A 176 -9.03 24.45 54.15
CA ARG A 176 -10.27 23.73 53.76
C ARG A 176 -11.27 23.67 54.92
N PRO A 177 -12.56 23.44 54.63
CA PRO A 177 -13.30 22.45 55.39
C PRO A 177 -13.99 21.37 54.54
N ARG A 178 -14.14 20.21 55.18
CA ARG A 178 -14.94 19.02 54.90
C ARG A 178 -16.30 19.14 55.60
N SER A 179 -17.37 18.59 55.02
CA SER A 179 -18.44 17.76 55.65
C SER A 179 -19.63 17.68 54.67
N GLY A 180 -20.18 16.51 54.29
CA GLY A 180 -21.21 15.74 55.04
C GLY A 180 -22.59 16.35 54.76
N SER A 181 -23.71 15.70 54.41
CA SER A 181 -24.35 14.38 54.69
C SER A 181 -25.64 14.33 53.83
N ARG A 182 -26.05 13.22 53.19
CA ARG A 182 -26.94 12.11 53.63
C ARG A 182 -28.44 12.47 53.81
N TRP A 183 -29.30 11.55 53.32
CA TRP A 183 -30.77 11.40 53.45
C TRP A 183 -31.58 12.31 52.51
N THR A 184 -32.61 11.86 51.78
CA THR A 184 -33.52 10.71 51.86
C THR A 184 -33.82 10.15 50.46
#